data_AF-A0A1C4YEY8-F1
#
_entry.id   AF-A0A1C4YEY8-F1
#
_cell.length_a   1.000
_cell.length_b   1.000
_cell.length_c   1.000
_cell.angle_alpha   90.00
_cell.angle_beta   90.00
_cell.angle_gamma   90.00
#
_symmetry.space_group_name_H-M   'P 1'
#
loop_
_entity.id
_entity.type
_entity.pdbx_description
1 polymer ?
#
loop_
_entity_poly.entity_id
_entity_poly.type
_entity_poly.pdbx_seq_one_letter_code
_entity_poly.pdbx_strand_id
1 'polypeptide(L)'
;MSNPLPDPFADQPDWAPQPPRPVEIVPATGRIELRGRRVLVGLPGLGWRGDLRADERVVQGSRTYVPVIPEHEWYRAESEQVEVFAPLVPVERVWVETVGERRPSAAPTEPGLRLVSLDAPTRRPPTPVFEADAVAGRRVVHVTGSVEQRDLRAVTETYSGADGDICVRVAPELEWYRWAWRGQAPTTLEVPVHLLWLE
;
A
#
# COMPACT_ATOMS: atom_id res chain seq x y z
N MET A 1 42.10 -9.83 -8.64
CA MET A 1 40.79 -9.26 -8.28
C MET A 1 39.95 -9.30 -9.54
N SER A 2 39.14 -10.34 -9.71
CA SER A 2 38.31 -10.52 -10.91
C SER A 2 37.02 -9.75 -10.70
N ASN A 3 36.76 -8.75 -11.55
CA ASN A 3 35.45 -8.12 -11.62
C ASN A 3 34.41 -9.21 -11.96
N PRO A 4 33.29 -9.31 -11.24
CA PRO A 4 32.22 -10.22 -11.63
C PRO A 4 31.70 -9.80 -13.02
N LEU A 5 31.57 -10.78 -13.91
CA LEU A 5 31.02 -10.61 -15.25
C LEU A 5 29.56 -10.13 -15.11
N PRO A 6 29.12 -9.07 -15.80
CA PRO A 6 27.71 -8.66 -15.77
C PRO A 6 26.85 -9.81 -16.30
N ASP A 7 25.82 -10.18 -15.55
CA ASP A 7 24.87 -11.22 -15.93
C ASP A 7 24.06 -10.75 -17.15
N PRO A 8 24.18 -11.39 -18.32
CA PRO A 8 23.48 -10.99 -19.54
C PRO A 8 21.95 -11.21 -19.47
N PHE A 9 21.45 -11.81 -18.39
CA PHE A 9 20.03 -11.99 -18.10
C PHE A 9 19.53 -11.09 -16.95
N ALA A 10 20.36 -10.18 -16.43
CA ALA A 10 19.96 -9.23 -15.40
C ALA A 10 19.02 -8.13 -15.90
N ASP A 11 18.90 -7.97 -17.22
CA ASP A 11 17.88 -7.11 -17.80
C ASP A 11 16.51 -7.79 -17.69
N GLN A 12 15.58 -7.11 -17.03
CA GLN A 12 14.18 -7.54 -16.93
C GLN A 12 13.67 -7.74 -18.36
N PRO A 13 13.21 -8.95 -18.75
CA PRO A 13 12.86 -9.20 -20.14
C PRO A 13 11.66 -8.32 -20.53
N ASP A 14 11.61 -7.84 -21.77
CA ASP A 14 10.61 -6.86 -22.25
C ASP A 14 9.13 -7.29 -22.05
N TRP A 15 8.87 -8.57 -21.77
CA TRP A 15 7.55 -9.10 -21.45
C TRP A 15 7.13 -8.93 -19.98
N ALA A 16 8.08 -8.69 -19.06
CA ALA A 16 7.79 -8.54 -17.65
C ALA A 16 7.12 -7.18 -17.39
N PRO A 17 6.01 -7.13 -16.64
CA PRO A 17 5.34 -5.87 -16.34
C PRO A 17 6.27 -4.96 -15.54
N GLN A 18 6.30 -3.68 -15.92
CA GLN A 18 7.04 -2.67 -15.17
C GLN A 18 6.48 -2.54 -13.74
N PRO A 19 7.33 -2.17 -12.76
CA PRO A 19 6.86 -1.83 -11.43
C PRO A 19 5.73 -0.79 -11.49
N PRO A 20 4.68 -0.93 -10.66
CA PRO A 20 3.65 0.09 -10.56
C PRO A 20 4.26 1.38 -10.01
N ARG A 21 3.56 2.50 -10.17
CA ARG A 21 3.92 3.75 -9.51
C ARG A 21 4.07 3.54 -7.99
N PRO A 22 5.07 4.12 -7.34
CA PRO A 22 5.26 3.95 -5.90
C PRO A 22 4.17 4.69 -5.11
N VAL A 23 3.90 4.22 -3.89
CA VAL A 23 3.18 5.02 -2.90
C VAL A 23 4.16 6.03 -2.28
N GLU A 24 3.87 7.30 -2.45
CA GLU A 24 4.60 8.40 -1.83
C GLU A 24 3.86 8.90 -0.59
N ILE A 25 4.60 9.06 0.51
CA ILE A 25 4.07 9.54 1.78
C ILE A 25 4.48 11.01 1.94
N VAL A 26 3.48 11.89 2.03
CA VAL A 26 3.68 13.35 2.04
C VAL A 26 2.96 14.01 3.22
N PRO A 27 3.47 15.13 3.77
CA PRO A 27 2.81 15.80 4.89
C PRO A 27 1.40 16.30 4.55
N ALA A 28 0.44 16.12 5.46
CA ALA A 28 -0.93 16.61 5.29
C ALA A 28 -1.06 18.13 5.46
N THR A 29 0.01 18.86 5.80
CA THR A 29 0.05 20.33 5.89
C THR A 29 -0.04 21.01 4.53
N GLY A 30 0.28 20.31 3.44
CA GLY A 30 0.16 20.81 2.07
C GLY A 30 -1.29 20.88 1.58
N ARG A 31 -1.50 21.38 0.35
CA ARG A 31 -2.81 21.40 -0.31
C ARG A 31 -3.12 20.04 -0.93
N ILE A 32 -3.52 19.10 -0.08
CA ILE A 32 -3.94 17.75 -0.48
C ILE A 32 -5.37 17.53 0.02
N GLU A 33 -6.25 17.00 -0.83
CA GLU A 33 -7.58 16.52 -0.48
C GLU A 33 -7.46 15.31 0.45
N LEU A 34 -8.20 15.28 1.55
CA LEU A 34 -8.00 14.28 2.60
C LEU A 34 -9.12 13.26 2.68
N ARG A 35 -10.34 13.60 2.26
CA ARG A 35 -11.50 12.73 2.43
C ARG A 35 -11.27 11.34 1.85
N GLY A 36 -11.36 10.34 2.73
CA GLY A 36 -11.19 8.93 2.39
C GLY A 36 -9.76 8.52 2.03
N ARG A 37 -8.77 9.42 2.10
CA ARG A 37 -7.38 9.10 1.79
C ARG A 37 -6.76 8.27 2.91
N ARG A 38 -5.88 7.35 2.50
CA ARG A 38 -5.07 6.60 3.44
C ARG A 38 -4.01 7.50 4.05
N VAL A 39 -3.84 7.40 5.37
CA VAL A 39 -2.93 8.24 6.13
C VAL A 39 -2.10 7.43 7.11
N LEU A 40 -0.95 8.00 7.46
CA LEU A 40 -0.14 7.58 8.59
C LEU A 40 -0.19 8.69 9.64
N VAL A 41 -0.28 8.30 10.90
CA VAL A 41 -0.20 9.21 12.04
C VAL A 41 1.02 8.84 12.87
N GLY A 42 1.81 9.82 13.29
CA GLY A 42 2.96 9.55 14.14
C GLY A 42 3.65 10.78 14.67
N LEU A 43 4.73 10.53 15.39
CA LEU A 43 5.61 11.55 15.94
C LEU A 43 7.04 11.27 15.48
N PRO A 44 7.73 12.27 14.91
CA PRO A 44 9.15 12.17 14.61
C PRO A 44 9.96 11.64 15.79
N GLY A 45 10.86 10.71 15.53
CA GLY A 45 11.70 10.07 16.56
C GLY A 45 11.02 8.95 17.38
N LEU A 46 9.70 8.74 17.26
CA LEU A 46 9.00 7.66 17.97
C LEU A 46 8.51 6.56 17.02
N GLY A 47 7.75 6.92 15.99
CA GLY A 47 7.17 5.94 15.07
C GLY A 47 5.87 6.38 14.42
N TRP A 48 5.32 5.49 13.59
CA TRP A 48 4.20 5.74 12.69
C TRP A 48 3.18 4.62 12.75
N ARG A 49 1.91 4.97 12.74
CA ARG A 49 0.77 4.04 12.65
C ARG A 49 0.06 4.25 11.31
N GLY A 50 -0.06 3.16 10.54
CA GLY A 50 -0.81 3.11 9.28
C GLY A 50 -2.16 2.40 9.42
N ASP A 51 -2.72 1.95 8.30
CA ASP A 51 -4.07 1.37 8.20
C ASP A 51 -5.17 2.32 8.72
N LEU A 52 -5.02 3.61 8.41
CA LEU A 52 -5.92 4.68 8.79
C LEU A 52 -6.44 5.42 7.56
N ARG A 53 -7.64 5.98 7.67
CA ARG A 53 -8.20 6.92 6.69
C ARG A 53 -8.58 8.24 7.35
N ALA A 54 -8.43 9.31 6.58
CA ALA A 54 -8.74 10.66 7.00
C ALA A 54 -10.08 11.15 6.43
N ASP A 55 -10.65 12.13 7.12
CA ASP A 55 -11.67 13.04 6.56
C ASP A 55 -11.08 14.45 6.37
N GLU A 56 -11.88 15.39 5.87
CA GLU A 56 -11.45 16.77 5.63
C GLU A 56 -10.94 17.49 6.88
N ARG A 57 -10.00 18.41 6.66
CA ARG A 57 -9.39 19.20 7.73
C ARG A 57 -10.45 20.05 8.43
N VAL A 58 -10.35 20.12 9.75
CA VAL A 58 -11.16 21.02 10.58
C VAL A 58 -10.27 22.00 11.32
N VAL A 59 -10.72 23.25 11.43
CA VAL A 59 -10.02 24.30 12.19
C VAL A 59 -10.73 24.48 13.52
N GLN A 60 -9.99 24.35 14.62
CA GLN A 60 -10.49 24.59 15.98
C GLN A 60 -9.57 25.57 16.69
N GLY A 61 -10.10 26.77 16.97
CA GLY A 61 -9.30 27.88 17.48
C GLY A 61 -8.21 28.27 16.49
N SER A 62 -6.94 28.23 16.93
CA SER A 62 -5.77 28.55 16.11
C SER A 62 -5.05 27.33 15.52
N ARG A 63 -5.65 26.12 15.62
CA ARG A 63 -5.03 24.86 15.18
C ARG A 63 -5.88 24.13 14.15
N THR A 64 -5.20 23.46 13.23
CA THR A 64 -5.81 22.61 12.21
C THR A 64 -5.66 21.15 12.62
N TYR A 65 -6.77 20.42 12.56
CA TYR A 65 -6.83 19.00 12.88
C TYR A 65 -7.38 18.22 11.69
N VAL A 66 -7.07 16.93 11.67
CA VAL A 66 -7.57 15.94 10.71
C VAL A 66 -8.31 14.87 11.51
N PRO A 67 -9.60 14.62 11.23
CA PRO A 67 -10.30 13.46 11.75
C PRO A 67 -9.71 12.20 11.11
N VAL A 68 -9.30 11.22 11.93
CA VAL A 68 -8.66 9.99 11.46
C VAL A 68 -9.27 8.76 12.12
N ILE A 69 -9.67 7.77 11.34
CA ILE A 69 -10.22 6.49 11.82
C ILE A 69 -9.47 5.30 11.24
N PRO A 70 -9.55 4.11 11.86
CA PRO A 70 -9.07 2.87 11.25
C PRO A 70 -9.70 2.63 9.88
N GLU A 71 -8.90 2.13 8.93
CA GLU A 71 -9.34 1.93 7.55
C GLU A 71 -10.57 1.01 7.44
N HIS A 72 -10.63 -0.06 8.24
CA HIS A 72 -11.79 -0.95 8.27
C HIS A 72 -13.07 -0.26 8.77
N GLU A 73 -12.96 0.68 9.73
CA GLU A 73 -14.11 1.44 10.20
C GLU A 73 -14.60 2.43 9.14
N TRP A 74 -13.68 3.03 8.38
CA TRP A 74 -14.02 3.88 7.25
C TRP A 74 -14.80 3.10 6.18
N TYR A 75 -14.33 1.91 5.79
CA TYR A 75 -15.05 1.08 4.82
C TYR A 75 -16.43 0.65 5.34
N ARG A 76 -16.54 0.35 6.64
CA ARG A 76 -17.84 0.03 7.25
C ARG A 76 -18.76 1.25 7.22
N ALA A 77 -18.27 2.42 7.59
CA ALA A 77 -19.00 3.68 7.60
C ALA A 77 -19.54 4.02 6.21
N GLU A 78 -18.69 3.97 5.18
CA GLU A 78 -19.07 4.25 3.80
C GLU A 78 -20.03 3.18 3.23
N SER A 79 -19.79 1.90 3.50
CA SER A 79 -20.65 0.83 2.96
C SER A 79 -22.02 0.75 3.63
N GLU A 80 -22.10 1.00 4.92
CA GLU A 80 -23.34 0.88 5.70
C GLU A 80 -24.03 2.25 5.94
N GLN A 81 -23.42 3.34 5.46
CA GLN A 81 -23.88 4.71 5.64
C GLN A 81 -24.09 5.06 7.12
N VAL A 82 -23.13 4.68 7.96
CA VAL A 82 -23.16 4.93 9.41
C VAL A 82 -22.12 5.98 9.81
N GLU A 83 -22.48 6.82 10.76
CA GLU A 83 -21.56 7.81 11.32
C GLU A 83 -20.59 7.14 12.31
N VAL A 84 -19.33 7.54 12.24
CA VAL A 84 -18.27 7.07 13.13
C VAL A 84 -17.55 8.28 13.72
N PHE A 85 -17.33 8.25 15.04
CA PHE A 85 -16.59 9.30 15.73
C PHE A 85 -15.09 9.16 15.45
N ALA A 86 -14.52 10.19 14.82
CA ALA A 86 -13.11 10.24 14.49
C ALA A 86 -12.33 11.09 15.52
N PRO A 87 -11.26 10.56 16.13
CA PRO A 87 -10.34 11.40 16.90
C PRO A 87 -9.68 12.45 16.01
N LEU A 88 -9.51 13.67 16.56
CA LEU A 88 -8.86 14.78 15.89
C LEU A 88 -7.34 14.75 16.14
N VAL A 89 -6.59 14.59 15.05
CA VAL A 89 -5.13 14.56 15.08
C VAL A 89 -4.59 15.89 14.55
N PRO A 90 -3.63 16.54 15.23
CA PRO A 90 -2.96 17.74 14.69
C PRO A 90 -2.40 17.47 13.29
N VAL A 91 -2.64 18.38 12.34
CA VAL A 91 -2.30 18.15 10.92
C VAL A 91 -0.81 17.90 10.69
N GLU A 92 0.06 18.43 11.55
CA GLU A 92 1.52 18.25 11.50
C GLU A 92 1.96 16.81 11.82
N ARG A 93 1.06 16.01 12.39
CA ARG A 93 1.29 14.59 12.71
C ARG A 93 0.70 13.63 11.69
N VAL A 94 0.05 14.15 10.66
CA VAL A 94 -0.66 13.37 9.64
C VAL A 94 0.13 13.41 8.34
N TRP A 95 0.33 12.23 7.75
CA TRP A 95 0.97 12.02 6.47
C TRP A 95 0.03 11.27 5.56
N VAL A 96 -0.04 11.64 4.29
CA VAL A 96 -0.99 11.10 3.31
C VAL A 96 -0.26 10.18 2.35
N GLU A 97 -0.84 9.01 2.09
CA GLU A 97 -0.41 8.15 0.99
C GLU A 97 -0.95 8.71 -0.34
N THR A 98 -0.04 8.90 -1.28
CA THR A 98 -0.33 9.39 -2.64
C THR A 98 0.35 8.50 -3.66
N VAL A 99 -0.16 8.49 -4.90
CA VAL A 99 0.50 7.74 -5.97
C VAL A 99 1.52 8.65 -6.63
N GLY A 100 2.79 8.27 -6.55
CA GLY A 100 3.90 9.02 -7.12
C GLY A 100 4.05 8.81 -8.63
N GLU A 101 5.13 9.37 -9.18
CA GLU A 101 5.52 9.14 -10.57
C GLU A 101 6.32 7.85 -10.71
N ARG A 102 6.20 7.19 -11.87
CA ARG A 102 6.99 6.00 -12.18
C ARG A 102 8.45 6.41 -12.29
N ARG A 103 9.31 5.85 -11.45
CA ARG A 103 10.75 6.03 -11.51
C ARG A 103 11.38 4.78 -12.10
N PRO A 104 12.46 4.90 -12.89
CA PRO A 104 13.22 3.73 -13.33
C PRO A 104 13.67 2.94 -12.10
N SER A 105 13.56 1.61 -12.17
CA SER A 105 13.93 0.72 -11.08
C SER A 105 15.35 1.03 -10.61
N ALA A 106 15.51 1.40 -9.34
CA ALA A 106 16.83 1.51 -8.75
C ALA A 106 17.37 0.09 -8.55
N ALA A 107 18.67 -0.11 -8.74
CA ALA A 107 19.33 -1.40 -8.55
C ALA A 107 18.90 -2.04 -7.22
N PRO A 108 18.80 -3.39 -7.18
CA PRO A 108 18.40 -4.10 -5.97
C PRO A 108 19.22 -3.62 -4.77
N THR A 109 18.53 -3.26 -3.69
CA THR A 109 19.19 -2.83 -2.46
C THR A 109 19.96 -4.02 -1.91
N GLU A 110 21.26 -3.87 -1.69
CA GLU A 110 22.09 -4.93 -1.14
C GLU A 110 21.49 -5.47 0.17
N PRO A 111 21.50 -6.80 0.39
CA PRO A 111 20.98 -7.39 1.61
C PRO A 111 21.78 -6.87 2.82
N GLY A 112 21.14 -6.07 3.67
CA GLY A 112 21.77 -5.44 4.83
C GLY A 112 20.78 -4.68 5.72
N LEU A 113 21.25 -4.19 6.86
CA LEU A 113 20.46 -3.37 7.78
C LEU A 113 20.14 -2.02 7.12
N ARG A 114 18.88 -1.84 6.71
CA ARG A 114 18.40 -0.57 6.15
C ARG A 114 18.08 0.41 7.27
N LEU A 115 19.00 1.34 7.52
CA LEU A 115 18.74 2.48 8.40
C LEU A 115 17.76 3.45 7.74
N VAL A 116 16.84 4.00 8.54
CA VAL A 116 15.81 4.93 8.08
C VAL A 116 15.87 6.22 8.90
N SER A 117 15.49 7.34 8.30
CA SER A 117 15.21 8.56 9.08
C SER A 117 13.95 8.33 9.91
N LEU A 118 13.96 8.85 11.14
CA LEU A 118 12.79 8.87 12.02
C LEU A 118 12.00 10.20 11.92
N ASP A 119 12.42 11.12 11.05
CA ASP A 119 11.77 12.43 10.89
C ASP A 119 10.50 12.35 10.04
N ALA A 120 10.42 11.32 9.19
CA ALA A 120 9.29 11.06 8.30
C ALA A 120 9.02 9.55 8.19
N PRO A 121 7.80 9.14 7.79
CA PRO A 121 7.51 7.76 7.47
C PRO A 121 8.44 7.21 6.39
N THR A 122 8.86 5.95 6.55
CA THR A 122 9.71 5.28 5.57
C THR A 122 8.94 5.03 4.27
N ARG A 123 9.51 5.45 3.14
CA ARG A 123 9.00 5.11 1.82
C ARG A 123 9.29 3.65 1.49
N ARG A 124 8.24 2.91 1.09
CA ARG A 124 8.34 1.52 0.66
C ARG A 124 8.29 1.49 -0.87
N PRO A 125 9.33 0.98 -1.55
CA PRO A 125 9.25 0.76 -2.97
C PRO A 125 8.26 -0.39 -3.25
N PRO A 126 7.56 -0.36 -4.39
CA PRO A 126 6.81 -1.52 -4.86
C PRO A 126 7.70 -2.75 -4.85
N THR A 127 7.24 -3.82 -4.21
CA THR A 127 8.00 -5.09 -4.09
C THR A 127 7.25 -6.15 -4.88
N PRO A 128 7.87 -6.87 -5.83
CA PRO A 128 7.21 -7.97 -6.51
C PRO A 128 6.75 -9.03 -5.50
N VAL A 129 5.56 -9.61 -5.70
CA VAL A 129 5.00 -10.59 -4.76
C VAL A 129 5.89 -11.82 -4.60
N PHE A 130 6.59 -12.25 -5.65
CA PHE A 130 7.48 -13.42 -5.59
C PHE A 130 8.75 -13.20 -4.74
N GLU A 131 9.08 -11.95 -4.39
CA GLU A 131 10.21 -11.63 -3.50
C GLU A 131 9.79 -11.54 -2.03
N ALA A 132 8.50 -11.63 -1.72
CA ALA A 132 7.98 -11.47 -0.38
C ALA A 132 7.74 -12.82 0.31
N ASP A 133 8.18 -12.92 1.57
CA ASP A 133 8.00 -14.13 2.39
C ASP A 133 6.53 -14.42 2.75
N ALA A 134 5.71 -13.37 2.85
CA ALA A 134 4.29 -13.47 3.18
C ALA A 134 3.49 -12.34 2.53
N VAL A 135 2.32 -12.70 2.00
CA VAL A 135 1.47 -11.78 1.25
C VAL A 135 0.02 -11.73 1.71
N ALA A 136 -0.51 -12.76 2.39
CA ALA A 136 -1.91 -12.74 2.79
C ALA A 136 -2.25 -11.52 3.68
N GLY A 137 -3.40 -10.90 3.39
CA GLY A 137 -3.89 -9.69 4.03
C GLY A 137 -3.20 -8.39 3.60
N ARG A 138 -2.09 -8.44 2.85
CA ARG A 138 -1.37 -7.24 2.41
C ARG A 138 -2.04 -6.60 1.19
N ARG A 139 -1.86 -5.28 1.05
CA ARG A 139 -2.29 -4.54 -0.14
C ARG A 139 -1.42 -4.92 -1.33
N VAL A 140 -2.06 -5.15 -2.46
CA VAL A 140 -1.40 -5.51 -3.71
C VAL A 140 -1.88 -4.62 -4.85
N VAL A 141 -1.01 -4.46 -5.84
CA VAL A 141 -1.30 -3.86 -7.13
C VAL A 141 -1.19 -4.95 -8.18
N HIS A 142 -2.25 -5.11 -8.96
CA HIS A 142 -2.24 -5.97 -10.14
C HIS A 142 -1.88 -5.12 -11.35
N VAL A 143 -0.81 -5.50 -12.05
CA VAL A 143 -0.30 -4.78 -13.22
C VAL A 143 -0.53 -5.62 -14.47
N THR A 144 -1.33 -5.11 -15.40
CA THR A 144 -1.56 -5.73 -16.71
C THR A 144 -1.20 -4.72 -17.81
N GLY A 145 -0.11 -4.98 -18.53
CA GLY A 145 0.44 -4.01 -19.49
C GLY A 145 0.79 -2.69 -18.81
N SER A 146 0.12 -1.60 -19.19
CA SER A 146 0.30 -0.28 -18.56
C SER A 146 -0.74 0.06 -17.49
N VAL A 147 -1.69 -0.83 -17.21
CA VAL A 147 -2.80 -0.60 -16.28
C VAL A 147 -2.42 -1.09 -14.89
N GLU A 148 -2.57 -0.21 -13.89
CA GLU A 148 -2.36 -0.51 -12.48
C GLU A 148 -3.73 -0.58 -11.77
N GLN A 149 -4.15 -1.78 -11.39
CA GLN A 149 -5.32 -1.99 -10.55
C GLN A 149 -4.91 -2.02 -9.07
N ARG A 150 -5.36 -1.04 -8.30
CA ARG A 150 -5.09 -0.87 -6.87
C ARG A 150 -6.32 -1.18 -6.02
N ASP A 151 -6.19 -0.96 -4.72
CA ASP A 151 -7.24 -1.21 -3.72
C ASP A 151 -7.65 -2.70 -3.70
N LEU A 152 -6.65 -3.56 -3.88
CA LEU A 152 -6.74 -5.01 -3.78
C LEU A 152 -5.99 -5.49 -2.55
N ARG A 153 -6.46 -6.58 -1.94
CA ARG A 153 -5.74 -7.31 -0.91
C ARG A 153 -5.55 -8.76 -1.32
N ALA A 154 -4.38 -9.31 -1.01
CA ALA A 154 -4.12 -10.73 -1.14
C ALA A 154 -4.92 -11.50 -0.08
N VAL A 155 -5.68 -12.50 -0.52
CA VAL A 155 -6.55 -13.34 0.33
C VAL A 155 -5.84 -14.61 0.77
N THR A 156 -4.92 -15.11 -0.06
CA THR A 156 -4.13 -16.32 0.21
C THR A 156 -2.64 -15.99 0.23
N GLU A 157 -1.84 -16.90 0.77
CA GLU A 157 -0.42 -16.98 0.42
C GLU A 157 -0.25 -17.48 -1.02
N THR A 158 0.98 -17.49 -1.51
CA THR A 158 1.33 -18.04 -2.84
C THR A 158 1.05 -19.54 -2.90
N TYR A 159 0.42 -20.00 -3.98
CA TYR A 159 0.15 -21.41 -4.23
C TYR A 159 0.29 -21.75 -5.71
N SER A 160 0.40 -23.04 -6.03
CA SER A 160 0.41 -23.53 -7.42
C SER A 160 -1.02 -23.57 -7.97
N GLY A 161 -1.28 -22.76 -9.01
CA GLY A 161 -2.54 -22.72 -9.73
C GLY A 161 -2.79 -23.95 -10.61
N ALA A 162 -3.97 -24.00 -11.23
CA ALA A 162 -4.39 -25.15 -12.04
C ALA A 162 -3.51 -25.37 -13.29
N ASP A 163 -2.97 -24.29 -13.85
CA ASP A 163 -2.13 -24.31 -15.07
C ASP A 163 -0.63 -24.43 -14.76
N GLY A 164 -0.26 -24.65 -13.49
CA GLY A 164 1.13 -24.79 -13.04
C GLY A 164 1.83 -23.46 -12.69
N ASP A 165 1.17 -22.32 -12.92
CA ASP A 165 1.65 -21.01 -12.49
C ASP A 165 1.63 -20.87 -10.96
N ILE A 166 2.52 -20.02 -10.43
CA ILE A 166 2.45 -19.59 -9.03
C ILE A 166 1.48 -18.40 -8.95
N CYS A 167 0.44 -18.54 -8.16
CA CYS A 167 -0.68 -17.61 -8.08
C CYS A 167 -0.95 -17.14 -6.65
N VAL A 168 -1.68 -16.04 -6.55
CA VAL A 168 -2.30 -15.54 -5.31
C VAL A 168 -3.75 -15.19 -5.62
N ARG A 169 -4.67 -15.46 -4.69
CA ARG A 169 -6.03 -14.92 -4.79
C ARG A 169 -6.07 -13.51 -4.26
N VAL A 170 -6.66 -12.60 -5.01
CA VAL A 170 -6.86 -11.21 -4.61
C VAL A 170 -8.35 -10.88 -4.54
N ALA A 171 -8.72 -9.91 -3.70
CA ALA A 171 -10.06 -9.37 -3.62
C ALA A 171 -10.02 -7.83 -3.53
N PRO A 172 -11.06 -7.12 -3.97
CA PRO A 172 -11.22 -5.71 -3.66
C PRO A 172 -11.16 -5.46 -2.15
N GLU A 173 -10.52 -4.38 -1.74
CA GLU A 173 -10.27 -4.10 -0.33
C GLU A 173 -11.56 -3.91 0.48
N LEU A 174 -12.60 -3.32 -0.14
CA LEU A 174 -13.93 -3.25 0.48
C LEU A 174 -14.48 -4.65 0.79
N GLU A 175 -14.36 -5.61 -0.13
CA GLU A 175 -14.85 -6.99 0.08
C GLU A 175 -14.02 -7.71 1.14
N TRP A 176 -12.70 -7.48 1.16
CA TRP A 176 -11.81 -7.99 2.20
C TRP A 176 -12.25 -7.55 3.59
N TYR A 177 -12.55 -6.26 3.76
CA TYR A 177 -13.00 -5.75 5.06
C TYR A 177 -14.44 -6.14 5.37
N ARG A 178 -15.32 -6.17 4.37
CA ARG A 178 -16.69 -6.64 4.54
C ARG A 178 -16.73 -8.06 5.08
N TRP A 179 -15.81 -8.92 4.65
CA TRP A 179 -15.69 -10.27 5.18
C TRP A 179 -15.52 -10.27 6.71
N ALA A 180 -14.71 -9.36 7.25
CA ALA A 180 -14.44 -9.29 8.69
C ALA A 180 -15.68 -8.99 9.54
N TRP A 181 -16.62 -8.14 9.07
CA TRP A 181 -17.81 -7.78 9.86
C TRP A 181 -19.12 -8.44 9.41
N ARG A 182 -19.23 -8.90 8.16
CA ARG A 182 -20.40 -9.65 7.66
C ARG A 182 -20.21 -11.17 7.73
N GLY A 183 -18.96 -11.66 7.85
CA GLY A 183 -18.64 -13.08 7.90
C GLY A 183 -18.75 -13.83 6.56
N GLN A 184 -19.03 -13.12 5.46
CA GLN A 184 -19.17 -13.69 4.12
C GLN A 184 -17.85 -13.59 3.35
N ALA A 185 -17.37 -14.72 2.83
CA ALA A 185 -16.11 -14.74 2.07
C ALA A 185 -16.20 -13.84 0.83
N PRO A 186 -15.12 -13.10 0.49
CA PRO A 186 -15.12 -12.21 -0.65
C PRO A 186 -15.07 -13.00 -1.96
N THR A 187 -15.58 -12.41 -3.03
CA THR A 187 -15.27 -12.90 -4.38
C THR A 187 -13.80 -12.63 -4.67
N THR A 188 -13.10 -13.64 -5.18
CA THR A 188 -11.66 -13.57 -5.43
C THR A 188 -11.33 -13.77 -6.90
N LEU A 189 -10.23 -13.17 -7.32
CA LEU A 189 -9.60 -13.40 -8.62
C LEU A 189 -8.24 -14.09 -8.38
N GLU A 190 -7.97 -15.17 -9.10
CA GLU A 190 -6.66 -15.81 -9.12
C GLU A 190 -5.74 -15.05 -10.09
N VAL A 191 -4.57 -14.63 -9.61
CA VAL A 191 -3.62 -13.83 -10.40
C VAL A 191 -2.21 -14.40 -10.27
N PRO A 192 -1.47 -14.59 -11.38
CA PRO A 192 -0.07 -14.99 -11.36
C PRO A 192 0.81 -13.99 -10.59
N VAL A 193 1.75 -14.49 -9.78
CA VAL A 193 2.59 -13.66 -8.90
C VAL A 193 3.47 -12.65 -9.65
N HIS A 194 3.85 -12.95 -10.90
CA HIS A 194 4.66 -12.06 -11.73
C HIS A 194 3.90 -10.81 -12.20
N LEU A 195 2.58 -10.76 -12.03
CA LEU A 195 1.73 -9.60 -12.30
C LEU A 195 1.36 -8.81 -11.03
N LEU A 196 1.81 -9.26 -9.85
CA LEU A 196 1.44 -8.68 -8.56
C LEU A 196 2.62 -8.01 -7.86
N TRP A 197 2.33 -6.87 -7.27
CA TRP A 197 3.27 -6.06 -6.49
C TRP A 197 2.65 -5.66 -5.16
N LEU A 198 3.44 -5.63 -4.10
CA LEU A 198 3.04 -5.09 -2.80
C LEU A 198 3.17 -3.57 -2.79
N GLU A 199 2.23 -2.91 -2.10
CA GLU A 199 2.26 -1.46 -1.82
C GLU A 199 3.14 -1.09 -0.62
#